data_AF-A0A660ZKB4-F1
#
_entry.id   AF-A0A660ZKB4-F1
#
_cell.length_a   1.000
_cell.length_b   1.000
_cell.length_c   1.000
_cell.angle_alpha   90.00
_cell.angle_beta   90.00
_cell.angle_gamma   90.00
#
_symmetry.space_group_name_H-M   'P 1'
#
loop_
_entity.id
_entity.type
_entity.pdbx_description
1 polymer ?
#
loop_
_entity_poly.entity_id
_entity_poly.type
_entity_poly.pdbx_seq_one_letter_code
_entity_poly.pdbx_strand_id
1 'polypeptide(L)' 'MKALRYALVLILVSGIRAESIVKSFQARGPNNGYYAYGRAWDGEHLWVGEDRNGTIYEVDT' A
#
# COMPACT_ATOMS: atom_id res chain seq x y z
N MET A 1 -27.02 -10.94 27.17
CA MET A 1 -27.47 -10.92 25.75
C MET A 1 -27.06 -9.66 24.99
N LYS A 2 -27.13 -8.44 25.56
CA LYS A 2 -26.72 -7.19 24.86
C LYS A 2 -25.21 -7.13 24.51
N ALA A 3 -24.34 -7.52 25.44
CA ALA A 3 -22.89 -7.56 25.22
C ALA A 3 -22.46 -8.48 24.07
N LEU A 4 -23.09 -9.65 23.95
CA LEU A 4 -22.86 -10.58 22.83
C LEU A 4 -23.28 -9.97 21.48
N ARG A 5 -24.39 -9.22 21.47
CA ARG A 5 -24.86 -8.50 20.28
C ARG A 5 -23.90 -7.38 19.86
N TYR A 6 -23.32 -6.64 20.82
CA TYR A 6 -22.33 -5.61 20.50
C TYR A 6 -21.01 -6.20 20.02
N ALA A 7 -20.54 -7.29 20.63
CA ALA A 7 -19.37 -8.02 20.15
C ALA A 7 -19.57 -8.53 18.72
N LEU A 8 -20.76 -9.07 18.41
CA LEU A 8 -21.13 -9.51 17.06
C LEU A 8 -21.15 -8.35 16.06
N VAL A 9 -21.74 -7.21 16.43
CA VAL A 9 -21.75 -6.01 15.58
C VAL A 9 -20.34 -5.49 15.35
N LEU A 10 -19.48 -5.46 16.38
CA LEU A 10 -18.09 -5.05 16.21
C LEU A 10 -17.34 -5.99 15.28
N ILE A 11 -17.46 -7.31 15.44
CA ILE A 11 -16.83 -8.30 14.54
C ILE A 11 -17.37 -8.17 13.10
N LEU A 12 -18.66 -7.87 12.91
CA LEU A 12 -19.23 -7.67 11.57
C LEU A 12 -18.80 -6.34 10.94
N VAL A 13 -18.56 -5.30 11.76
CA VAL A 13 -18.15 -3.96 11.30
C VAL A 13 -16.63 -3.86 11.10
N SER A 14 -15.83 -4.62 11.85
CA SER A 14 -14.36 -4.55 11.81
C SER A 14 -13.66 -5.80 11.29
N GLY A 15 -14.32 -6.95 11.26
CA GLY A 15 -13.66 -8.26 11.36
C GLY A 15 -13.38 -9.01 10.07
N ILE A 16 -13.81 -8.55 8.89
CA ILE A 16 -13.41 -9.22 7.64
C ILE A 16 -13.12 -8.18 6.56
N ARG A 17 -11.93 -7.58 6.62
CA ARG A 17 -11.32 -7.00 5.42
C ARG A 17 -10.30 -8.03 4.92
N ALA A 18 -10.69 -8.80 3.92
CA ALA A 18 -9.74 -9.61 3.17
C ALA A 18 -9.01 -8.66 2.21
N GLU A 19 -7.97 -8.01 2.71
CA GLU A 19 -7.07 -7.23 1.86
C GLU A 19 -6.26 -8.23 1.03
N SER A 20 -6.51 -8.25 -0.28
CA SER A 20 -5.71 -9.01 -1.23
C SER A 20 -4.75 -8.09 -1.96
N ILE A 21 -3.53 -8.57 -2.17
CA ILE A 21 -2.57 -7.89 -3.03
C ILE A 21 -3.13 -7.99 -4.46
N VAL A 22 -3.59 -6.86 -5.01
CA VAL A 22 -4.09 -6.80 -6.40
C VAL A 22 -2.93 -6.76 -7.39
N LYS A 23 -1.85 -6.06 -7.04
CA LYS A 23 -0.67 -5.91 -7.89
C LYS A 23 0.59 -5.72 -7.06
N SER A 24 1.66 -6.38 -7.48
CA SER A 24 3.02 -6.20 -6.98
C SER A 24 3.95 -5.99 -8.15
N PHE A 25 4.91 -5.10 -7.99
CA PHE A 25 5.97 -4.85 -8.94
C PHE A 25 7.27 -4.64 -8.16
N GLN A 26 8.39 -4.90 -8.82
CA GLN A 26 9.70 -4.67 -8.22
C GLN A 26 10.00 -3.17 -8.22
N ALA A 27 10.48 -2.65 -7.09
CA ALA A 27 10.91 -1.26 -7.03
C ALA A 27 12.14 -1.04 -7.94
N ARG A 28 12.17 0.12 -8.60
CA ARG A 28 13.28 0.53 -9.46
C ARG A 28 14.50 0.88 -8.59
N GLY A 29 15.70 0.50 -9.06
CA GLY A 29 16.98 0.78 -8.41
C GLY A 29 17.83 -0.48 -8.14
N PRO A 30 19.12 -0.33 -7.82
CA PRO A 30 20.01 -1.46 -7.53
C PRO A 30 19.48 -2.28 -6.34
N ASN A 31 19.60 -3.61 -6.38
CA ASN A 31 19.14 -4.52 -5.31
C ASN A 31 17.64 -4.40 -4.95
N ASN A 32 16.76 -4.28 -5.96
CA ASN A 32 15.29 -4.20 -5.82
C ASN A 32 14.77 -2.91 -5.14
N GLY A 33 15.43 -1.78 -5.42
CA GLY A 33 15.03 -0.47 -4.91
C GLY A 33 15.51 -0.25 -3.49
N TYR A 34 16.67 0.38 -3.37
CA TYR A 34 17.05 1.00 -2.11
C TYR A 34 15.95 2.00 -1.75
N TYR A 35 15.37 1.88 -0.55
CA TYR A 35 14.69 2.99 0.12
C TYR A 35 13.64 3.76 -0.71
N ALA A 36 12.62 3.05 -1.19
CA ALA A 36 11.42 3.68 -1.77
C ALA A 36 10.73 4.56 -0.71
N TYR A 37 10.86 5.88 -0.85
CA TYR A 37 10.31 6.89 0.05
C TYR A 37 9.50 7.92 -0.71
N GLY A 38 8.42 8.42 -0.11
CA GLY A 38 7.53 9.38 -0.76
C GLY A 38 6.78 8.72 -1.92
N ARG A 39 5.48 8.49 -1.74
CA ARG A 39 4.61 7.91 -2.77
C ARG A 39 3.48 8.86 -3.06
N ALA A 40 3.25 9.14 -4.34
CA ALA A 40 2.15 9.98 -4.78
C ALA A 40 1.49 9.38 -6.03
N TRP A 41 0.16 9.49 -6.10
CA TRP A 41 -0.63 9.12 -7.27
C TRP A 41 -1.19 10.41 -7.88
N ASP A 42 -0.96 10.62 -9.18
CA ASP A 42 -1.43 11.83 -9.88
C ASP A 42 -2.78 11.65 -10.60
N GLY A 43 -3.28 10.41 -10.67
CA GLY A 43 -4.47 10.04 -11.45
C GLY A 43 -4.20 8.99 -12.52
N GLU A 44 -2.94 8.85 -12.94
CA GLU A 44 -2.52 7.99 -14.05
C GLU A 44 -1.26 7.18 -13.70
N HIS A 45 -0.31 7.78 -12.98
CA HIS A 45 0.98 7.20 -12.65
C HIS A 45 1.25 7.22 -11.14
N LEU A 46 1.96 6.20 -10.68
CA LEU A 46 2.50 6.13 -9.32
C LEU A 46 3.93 6.66 -9.33
N TRP A 47 4.19 7.68 -8.54
CA TRP A 47 5.50 8.28 -8.37
C TRP A 47 6.14 7.80 -7.08
N VAL A 48 7.41 7.38 -7.16
CA VAL A 48 8.18 6.85 -6.02
C VAL A 48 9.54 7.52 -5.97
N GLY A 49 9.85 8.19 -4.87
CA GLY A 49 11.19 8.73 -4.61
C GLY A 49 12.18 7.64 -4.17
N GLU A 50 13.44 7.84 -4.53
CA GLU A 50 14.58 7.04 -4.07
C GLU A 50 15.57 7.96 -3.35
N ASP A 51 15.88 7.63 -2.11
CA ASP A 51 16.64 8.50 -1.21
C ASP A 51 18.15 8.49 -1.51
N ARG A 52 18.71 7.36 -1.96
CA ARG A 52 20.17 7.27 -2.16
C ARG A 52 20.68 8.04 -3.37
N ASN A 53 19.90 8.10 -4.44
CA ASN A 53 20.26 8.78 -5.67
C ASN A 53 19.44 10.05 -5.92
N GLY A 54 18.49 10.38 -5.03
CA GLY A 54 17.67 11.59 -5.10
C GLY A 54 16.76 11.66 -6.34
N THR A 55 16.46 10.51 -6.96
CA THR A 55 15.63 10.43 -8.18
C THR A 55 14.20 10.09 -7.82
N ILE A 56 13.26 10.61 -8.61
CA ILE A 56 11.85 10.20 -8.57
C ILE A 56 11.59 9.32 -9.79
N TYR A 57 11.08 8.12 -9.54
CA TYR A 57 10.70 7.17 -10.56
C TYR A 57 9.20 7.19 -10.78
N GLU A 58 8.79 7.33 -12.03
CA GLU A 58 7.48 6.89 -12.48
C GLU A 58 7.45 5.35 -12.42
N VAL A 59 6.34 4.77 -11.96
CA VAL A 59 6.10 3.33 -12.01
C VAL A 59 5.08 3.06 -13.10
N ASP A 60 5.58 2.58 -14.23
CA ASP A 60 4.75 2.10 -15.34
C ASP A 60 4.17 0.72 -15.01
N THR A 61 2.91 0.51 -15.38
CA THR A 61 2.06 -0.62 -14.97
C THR A 61 1.95 -1.71 -16.01
#